data_AF-A0A2H9LJN3-F1
#
_entry.id   AF-A0A2H9LJN3-F1
#
_cell.length_a   1.000
_cell.length_b   1.000
_cell.length_c   1.000
_cell.angle_alpha   90.00
_cell.angle_beta   90.00
_cell.angle_gamma   90.00
#
_symmetry.space_group_name_H-M   'P 1'
#
loop_
_entity.id
_entity.type
_entity.pdbx_description
1 polymer ?
#
loop_
_entity_poly.entity_id
_entity_poly.type
_entity_poly.pdbx_seq_one_letter_code
_entity_poly.pdbx_strand_id
1 'polypeptide(L)'
;ILQKVAGEIANGTLSEKLPPSELLKKAENHIDCLRDLATTSEETMLILKPEGAPTVQSKCKNVVQTLTTFRDILLQNTTDPLANSRLAFEQLRKASTDGPDLLFLMREVRDAPSPLISAALAFKKASEAKSSVISIQVSEDVQPLIKYVLGRIDEFNAALVGLEKKVDEMKQIARELQEESLKILASKALAQSMKDESKTEKKQLSLSNFKVEEKVGGNSHVND
;
A
#
# COMPACT_ATOMS: atom_id res chain seq x y z
N ILE A 1 -30.74 -6.84 -3.35
CA ILE A 1 -31.28 -6.55 -4.70
C ILE A 1 -32.20 -7.67 -5.16
N LEU A 2 -31.75 -8.94 -5.24
CA LEU A 2 -32.61 -10.07 -5.64
C LEU A 2 -33.93 -10.16 -4.85
N GLN A 3 -33.88 -10.04 -3.52
CA GLN A 3 -35.11 -9.99 -2.68
C GLN A 3 -36.02 -8.80 -3.02
N LYS A 4 -35.46 -7.66 -3.41
CA LYS A 4 -36.22 -6.46 -3.79
C LYS A 4 -36.92 -6.67 -5.12
N VAL A 5 -36.21 -7.21 -6.12
CA VAL A 5 -36.79 -7.59 -7.42
C VAL A 5 -37.90 -8.63 -7.24
N ALA A 6 -37.65 -9.69 -6.47
CA ALA A 6 -38.67 -10.70 -6.17
C ALA A 6 -39.90 -10.09 -5.46
N GLY A 7 -39.70 -9.17 -4.52
CA GLY A 7 -40.78 -8.45 -3.85
C GLY A 7 -41.57 -7.56 -4.79
N GLU A 8 -40.90 -6.83 -5.70
CA GLU A 8 -41.52 -5.98 -6.71
C GLU A 8 -42.28 -6.78 -7.78
N ILE A 9 -41.84 -8.01 -8.08
CA ILE A 9 -42.59 -8.95 -8.91
C ILE A 9 -43.83 -9.45 -8.15
N ALA A 10 -43.68 -9.87 -6.89
CA ALA A 10 -44.77 -10.44 -6.10
C ALA A 10 -45.88 -9.43 -5.79
N ASN A 11 -45.53 -8.16 -5.57
CA ASN A 11 -46.51 -7.09 -5.31
C ASN A 11 -47.07 -6.44 -6.58
N GLY A 12 -46.64 -6.88 -7.77
CA GLY A 12 -47.11 -6.39 -9.07
C GLY A 12 -46.54 -5.04 -9.51
N THR A 13 -45.58 -4.46 -8.79
CA THR A 13 -44.89 -3.21 -9.19
C THR A 13 -44.14 -3.40 -10.51
N LEU A 14 -43.47 -4.53 -10.65
CA LEU A 14 -42.95 -5.08 -11.89
C LEU A 14 -43.97 -6.10 -12.40
N SER A 15 -44.48 -5.87 -13.61
CA SER A 15 -45.54 -6.69 -14.19
C SER A 15 -45.39 -6.82 -15.70
N GLU A 16 -45.66 -8.02 -16.20
CA GLU A 16 -45.75 -8.35 -17.63
C GLU A 16 -46.81 -7.53 -18.40
N LYS A 17 -47.75 -6.88 -17.68
CA LYS A 17 -48.80 -6.04 -18.26
C LYS A 17 -48.33 -4.62 -18.57
N LEU A 18 -47.15 -4.22 -18.11
CA LEU A 18 -46.61 -2.90 -18.36
C LEU A 18 -46.10 -2.76 -19.80
N PRO A 19 -46.22 -1.58 -20.43
CA PRO A 19 -45.55 -1.30 -21.70
C PRO A 19 -44.02 -1.48 -21.59
N PRO A 20 -43.32 -1.84 -22.67
CA PRO A 20 -41.87 -2.10 -22.63
C PRO A 20 -41.03 -0.97 -22.04
N SER A 21 -41.35 0.29 -22.37
CA SER A 21 -40.64 1.47 -21.88
C SER A 21 -40.82 1.67 -20.37
N GLU A 22 -42.02 1.44 -19.84
CA GLU A 22 -42.27 1.55 -18.39
C GLU A 22 -41.64 0.39 -17.62
N LEU A 23 -41.73 -0.82 -18.15
CA LEU A 23 -41.11 -2.00 -17.54
C LEU A 23 -39.59 -1.85 -17.49
N LEU A 24 -38.98 -1.40 -18.59
CA LEU A 24 -37.55 -1.11 -18.64
C LEU A 24 -37.18 -0.03 -17.63
N LYS A 25 -37.85 1.12 -17.63
CA LYS A 25 -37.56 2.23 -16.71
C LYS A 25 -37.61 1.83 -15.23
N LYS A 26 -38.54 0.92 -14.86
CA LYS A 26 -38.64 0.42 -13.48
C LYS A 26 -37.58 -0.63 -13.14
N ALA A 27 -37.21 -1.49 -14.09
CA ALA A 27 -36.30 -2.59 -13.86
C ALA A 27 -34.81 -2.26 -14.10
N GLU A 28 -34.52 -1.23 -14.90
CA GLU A 28 -33.18 -0.91 -15.43
C GLU A 28 -32.12 -0.81 -14.34
N ASN A 29 -32.36 0.00 -13.30
CA ASN A 29 -31.42 0.14 -12.19
C ASN A 29 -31.11 -1.19 -11.48
N HIS A 30 -32.13 -2.04 -11.31
CA HIS A 30 -31.93 -3.35 -10.67
C HIS A 30 -31.14 -4.28 -11.57
N ILE A 31 -31.42 -4.26 -12.88
CA ILE A 31 -30.78 -5.11 -13.88
C ILE A 31 -29.31 -4.74 -14.03
N ASP A 32 -29.01 -3.45 -14.17
CA ASP A 32 -27.62 -2.99 -14.28
C ASP A 32 -26.85 -3.35 -13.01
N CYS A 33 -27.44 -3.14 -11.84
CA CYS A 33 -26.78 -3.51 -10.57
C CYS A 33 -26.59 -5.03 -10.42
N LEU A 34 -27.55 -5.86 -10.83
CA LEU A 34 -27.41 -7.33 -10.81
C LEU A 34 -26.35 -7.82 -11.80
N ARG A 35 -26.29 -7.23 -13.00
CA ARG A 35 -25.28 -7.53 -14.00
C ARG A 35 -23.89 -7.19 -13.48
N ASP A 36 -23.71 -5.98 -12.98
CA ASP A 36 -22.42 -5.52 -12.48
C ASP A 36 -21.96 -6.35 -11.27
N LEU A 37 -22.90 -6.73 -10.39
CA LEU A 37 -22.62 -7.64 -9.28
C LEU A 37 -22.21 -9.04 -9.77
N ALA A 38 -22.89 -9.59 -10.78
CA ALA A 38 -22.54 -10.90 -11.34
C ALA A 38 -21.14 -10.88 -11.97
N THR A 39 -20.80 -9.84 -12.74
CA THR A 39 -19.48 -9.67 -13.36
C THR A 39 -18.37 -9.51 -12.31
N THR A 40 -18.54 -8.59 -11.36
CA THR A 40 -17.52 -8.34 -10.32
C THR A 40 -17.34 -9.54 -9.39
N SER A 41 -18.42 -10.27 -9.12
CA SER A 41 -18.36 -11.50 -8.33
C SER A 41 -17.71 -12.64 -9.09
N GLU A 42 -17.88 -12.72 -10.42
CA GLU A 42 -17.16 -13.67 -11.27
C GLU A 42 -15.65 -13.50 -11.10
N GLU A 43 -15.15 -12.28 -11.30
CA GLU A 43 -13.73 -11.95 -11.16
C GLU A 43 -13.21 -12.33 -9.77
N THR A 44 -13.95 -11.95 -8.72
CA THR A 44 -13.57 -12.26 -7.33
C THR A 44 -13.56 -13.77 -7.06
N MET A 45 -14.58 -14.49 -7.53
CA MET A 45 -14.66 -15.94 -7.33
C MET A 45 -13.54 -16.68 -8.07
N LEU A 46 -13.18 -16.24 -9.28
CA LEU A 46 -12.07 -16.82 -10.04
C LEU A 46 -10.72 -16.61 -9.36
N ILE A 47 -10.53 -15.49 -8.66
CA ILE A 47 -9.33 -15.25 -7.85
C ILE A 47 -9.31 -16.17 -6.63
N LEU A 48 -10.45 -16.29 -5.93
CA LEU A 48 -10.53 -17.07 -4.70
C LEU A 48 -10.46 -18.58 -4.94
N LYS A 49 -11.09 -19.06 -6.02
CA LYS A 49 -11.28 -20.49 -6.32
C LYS A 49 -11.15 -20.79 -7.82
N PRO A 50 -9.94 -20.68 -8.40
CA PRO A 50 -9.70 -20.88 -9.83
C PRO A 50 -10.06 -22.30 -10.32
N GLU A 51 -9.99 -23.31 -9.46
CA GLU A 51 -10.36 -24.69 -9.77
C GLU A 51 -11.85 -24.85 -10.12
N GLY A 52 -12.70 -23.94 -9.63
CA GLY A 52 -14.13 -23.89 -9.93
C GLY A 52 -14.50 -23.07 -11.18
N ALA A 53 -13.51 -22.61 -11.95
CA ALA A 53 -13.71 -21.64 -13.03
C ALA A 53 -14.82 -22.01 -14.03
N PRO A 54 -14.93 -23.25 -14.54
CA PRO A 54 -15.98 -23.59 -15.50
C PRO A 54 -17.40 -23.38 -14.93
N THR A 55 -17.60 -23.74 -13.66
CA THR A 55 -18.88 -23.59 -12.97
C THR A 55 -19.19 -22.11 -12.70
N VAL A 56 -18.20 -21.36 -12.20
CA VAL A 56 -18.33 -19.92 -11.92
C VAL A 56 -18.67 -19.15 -13.19
N GLN A 57 -17.90 -19.33 -14.25
CA GLN A 57 -18.12 -18.69 -15.54
C GLN A 57 -19.49 -19.04 -16.12
N SER A 58 -19.87 -20.32 -16.08
CA SER A 58 -21.18 -20.75 -16.59
C SER A 58 -22.33 -20.07 -15.85
N LYS A 59 -22.32 -20.09 -14.51
CA LYS A 59 -23.39 -19.52 -13.69
C LYS A 59 -23.46 -17.99 -13.84
N CYS A 60 -22.33 -17.28 -13.79
CA CYS A 60 -22.29 -15.83 -13.98
C CYS A 60 -22.76 -15.44 -15.39
N LYS A 61 -22.22 -16.09 -16.43
CA LYS A 61 -22.61 -15.83 -17.83
C LYS A 61 -24.10 -16.08 -18.06
N ASN A 62 -24.68 -17.13 -17.47
CA ASN A 62 -26.11 -17.43 -17.63
C ASN A 62 -26.99 -16.31 -17.04
N VAL A 63 -26.64 -15.79 -15.85
CA VAL A 63 -27.37 -14.67 -15.23
C VAL A 63 -27.22 -13.40 -16.06
N VAL A 64 -25.98 -13.04 -16.42
CA VAL A 64 -25.69 -11.87 -17.26
C VAL A 64 -26.43 -11.95 -18.58
N GLN A 65 -26.38 -13.08 -19.27
CA GLN A 65 -27.05 -13.27 -20.55
C GLN A 65 -28.57 -13.16 -20.41
N THR A 66 -29.17 -13.74 -19.36
CA THR A 66 -30.62 -13.66 -19.12
C THR A 66 -31.05 -12.20 -18.91
N LEU A 67 -30.27 -11.42 -18.16
CA LEU A 67 -30.51 -9.99 -17.92
C LEU A 67 -30.30 -9.13 -19.18
N THR A 68 -29.30 -9.45 -20.01
CA THR A 68 -29.09 -8.80 -21.31
C THR A 68 -30.26 -9.09 -22.25
N THR A 69 -30.67 -10.36 -22.37
CA THR A 69 -31.80 -10.76 -23.21
C THR A 69 -33.11 -10.11 -22.77
N PHE A 70 -33.35 -9.93 -21.46
CA PHE A 70 -34.47 -9.11 -20.97
C PHE A 70 -34.47 -7.72 -21.62
N ARG A 71 -33.33 -7.02 -21.58
CA ARG A 71 -33.21 -5.65 -22.09
C ARG A 71 -33.41 -5.62 -23.60
N ASP A 72 -32.78 -6.56 -24.31
CA ASP A 72 -32.84 -6.65 -25.77
C ASP A 72 -34.28 -6.87 -26.25
N ILE A 73 -35.05 -7.74 -25.60
CA ILE A 73 -36.46 -7.98 -25.95
C ILE A 73 -37.29 -6.69 -25.79
N LEU A 74 -37.09 -5.93 -24.72
CA LEU A 74 -37.84 -4.69 -24.50
C LEU A 74 -37.50 -3.57 -25.49
N LEU A 75 -36.31 -3.61 -26.09
CA LEU A 75 -35.87 -2.64 -27.09
C LEU A 75 -36.26 -3.03 -28.53
N GLN A 76 -36.75 -4.25 -28.75
CA GLN A 76 -37.21 -4.68 -30.07
C GLN A 76 -38.50 -3.95 -30.48
N ASN A 77 -38.50 -3.40 -31.68
CA ASN A 77 -39.70 -2.84 -32.31
C ASN A 77 -40.49 -3.97 -32.99
N THR A 78 -41.59 -4.38 -32.37
CA THR A 78 -42.49 -5.42 -32.89
C THR A 78 -43.90 -4.87 -33.09
N THR A 79 -44.72 -5.59 -33.85
CA THR A 79 -46.13 -5.25 -34.09
C THR A 79 -47.01 -5.44 -32.85
N ASP A 80 -46.58 -6.27 -31.89
CA ASP A 80 -47.20 -6.43 -30.56
C ASP A 80 -46.16 -6.18 -29.44
N PRO A 81 -46.00 -4.93 -28.99
CA PRO A 81 -45.06 -4.58 -27.93
C PRO A 81 -45.39 -5.24 -26.58
N LEU A 82 -46.64 -5.61 -26.33
CA LEU A 82 -47.03 -6.23 -25.06
C LEU A 82 -46.57 -7.69 -24.98
N ALA A 83 -46.47 -8.38 -26.12
CA ALA A 83 -45.83 -9.69 -26.18
C ALA A 83 -44.35 -9.62 -25.77
N ASN A 84 -43.62 -8.56 -26.15
CA ASN A 84 -42.24 -8.34 -25.72
C ASN A 84 -42.15 -8.15 -24.21
N SER A 85 -43.06 -7.37 -23.61
CA SER A 85 -43.12 -7.23 -22.15
C SER A 85 -43.29 -8.57 -21.45
N ARG A 86 -44.18 -9.45 -21.93
CA ARG A 86 -44.38 -10.79 -21.36
C ARG A 86 -43.13 -11.66 -21.50
N LEU A 87 -42.53 -11.70 -22.68
CA LEU A 87 -41.34 -12.51 -22.93
C LEU A 87 -40.12 -12.03 -22.13
N ALA A 88 -39.91 -10.71 -22.07
CA ALA A 88 -38.87 -10.13 -21.24
C ALA A 88 -39.12 -10.44 -19.77
N PHE A 89 -40.37 -10.30 -19.29
CA PHE A 89 -40.70 -10.59 -17.90
C PHE A 89 -40.39 -12.04 -17.48
N GLU A 90 -40.53 -13.01 -18.38
CA GLU A 90 -40.06 -14.38 -18.15
C GLU A 90 -38.55 -14.48 -17.95
N GLN A 91 -37.75 -13.71 -18.70
CA GLN A 91 -36.30 -13.62 -18.46
C GLN A 91 -36.00 -13.02 -17.09
N LEU A 92 -36.76 -12.01 -16.66
CA LEU A 92 -36.59 -11.43 -15.33
C LEU A 92 -36.96 -12.42 -14.22
N ARG A 93 -38.04 -13.18 -14.38
CA ARG A 93 -38.42 -14.27 -13.46
C ARG A 93 -37.31 -15.31 -13.38
N LYS A 94 -36.79 -15.75 -14.53
CA LYS A 94 -35.66 -16.69 -14.60
C LYS A 94 -34.40 -16.17 -13.91
N ALA A 95 -34.02 -14.91 -14.13
CA ALA A 95 -32.88 -14.31 -13.44
C ALA A 95 -33.12 -14.23 -11.92
N SER A 96 -34.37 -13.98 -11.49
CA SER A 96 -34.73 -13.98 -10.07
C SER A 96 -34.67 -15.36 -9.43
N THR A 97 -34.90 -16.44 -10.18
CA THR A 97 -34.78 -17.82 -9.69
C THR A 97 -33.35 -18.35 -9.76
N ASP A 98 -32.57 -17.94 -10.76
CA ASP A 98 -31.16 -18.32 -10.92
C ASP A 98 -30.25 -17.54 -9.96
N GLY A 99 -30.70 -16.37 -9.49
CA GLY A 99 -29.95 -15.51 -8.58
C GLY A 99 -29.55 -16.17 -7.25
N PRO A 100 -30.48 -16.83 -6.52
CA PRO A 100 -30.16 -17.62 -5.32
C PRO A 100 -29.09 -18.70 -5.52
N ASP A 101 -29.11 -19.41 -6.65
CA ASP A 101 -28.07 -20.40 -6.99
C ASP A 101 -26.69 -19.75 -7.08
N LEU A 102 -26.62 -18.60 -7.79
CA LEU A 102 -25.38 -17.85 -7.91
C LEU A 102 -24.91 -17.33 -6.54
N LEU A 103 -25.82 -16.86 -5.69
CA LEU A 103 -25.49 -16.45 -4.32
C LEU A 103 -24.96 -17.61 -3.47
N PHE A 104 -25.51 -18.81 -3.63
CA PHE A 104 -25.02 -19.99 -2.94
C PHE A 104 -23.59 -20.31 -3.36
N LEU A 105 -23.31 -20.29 -4.66
CA LEU A 105 -21.96 -20.47 -5.20
C LEU A 105 -20.98 -19.41 -4.66
N MET A 106 -21.39 -18.13 -4.63
CA MET A 106 -20.57 -17.05 -4.06
C MET A 106 -20.23 -17.31 -2.59
N ARG A 107 -21.18 -17.81 -1.80
CA ARG A 107 -20.94 -18.16 -0.39
C ARG A 107 -19.99 -19.34 -0.26
N GLU A 108 -20.17 -20.38 -1.06
CA GLU A 108 -19.28 -21.55 -1.07
C GLU A 108 -17.82 -21.15 -1.36
N VAL A 109 -17.61 -20.32 -2.40
CA VAL A 109 -16.28 -19.83 -2.76
C VAL A 109 -15.67 -18.96 -1.66
N ARG A 110 -16.49 -18.11 -1.01
CA ARG A 110 -16.04 -17.26 0.10
C ARG A 110 -15.66 -18.07 1.34
N ASP A 111 -16.46 -19.08 1.67
CA ASP A 111 -16.32 -19.88 2.90
C ASP A 111 -15.24 -20.96 2.74
N ALA A 112 -14.98 -21.42 1.51
CA ALA A 112 -13.93 -22.38 1.17
C ALA A 112 -13.13 -21.95 -0.07
N PRO A 113 -12.30 -20.88 0.04
CA PRO A 113 -11.40 -20.49 -1.04
C PRO A 113 -10.29 -21.53 -1.22
N SER A 114 -9.59 -21.48 -2.35
CA SER A 114 -8.49 -22.40 -2.65
C SER A 114 -7.46 -22.41 -1.50
N PRO A 115 -6.79 -23.55 -1.21
CA PRO A 115 -5.92 -23.68 -0.04
C PRO A 115 -4.81 -22.62 0.03
N LEU A 116 -4.23 -22.26 -1.11
CA LEU A 116 -3.19 -21.24 -1.20
C LEU A 116 -3.74 -19.84 -0.86
N ILE A 117 -4.91 -19.48 -1.40
CA ILE A 117 -5.56 -18.20 -1.10
C ILE A 117 -5.99 -18.14 0.36
N SER A 118 -6.53 -19.24 0.90
CA SER A 118 -6.86 -19.37 2.32
C SER A 118 -5.65 -19.09 3.21
N ALA A 119 -4.50 -19.69 2.89
CA ALA A 119 -3.25 -19.46 3.61
C ALA A 119 -2.77 -18.01 3.50
N ALA A 120 -2.83 -17.41 2.31
CA ALA A 120 -2.46 -16.01 2.08
C ALA A 120 -3.35 -15.04 2.87
N LEU A 121 -4.67 -15.29 2.91
CA LEU A 121 -5.62 -14.49 3.70
C LEU A 121 -5.35 -14.62 5.21
N ALA A 122 -5.04 -15.83 5.67
CA ALA A 122 -4.69 -16.07 7.07
C ALA A 122 -3.38 -15.36 7.45
N PHE A 123 -2.37 -15.42 6.58
CA PHE A 123 -1.10 -14.71 6.76
C PHE A 123 -1.30 -13.20 6.81
N LYS A 124 -2.09 -12.64 5.90
CA LYS A 124 -2.45 -11.20 5.90
C LYS A 124 -3.08 -10.80 7.24
N LYS A 125 -4.08 -11.56 7.72
CA LYS A 125 -4.74 -11.30 9.01
C LYS A 125 -3.77 -11.36 10.19
N ALA A 126 -2.87 -12.35 10.22
CA ALA A 126 -1.86 -12.48 11.27
C ALA A 126 -0.86 -11.31 11.26
N SER A 127 -0.45 -10.85 10.07
CA SER A 127 0.42 -9.69 9.90
C SER A 127 -0.24 -8.38 10.38
N GLU A 128 -1.51 -8.15 10.00
CA GLU A 128 -2.27 -6.97 10.43
C GLU A 128 -2.49 -6.94 11.95
N ALA A 129 -2.62 -8.10 12.59
CA ALA A 129 -2.81 -8.22 14.03
C ALA A 129 -1.54 -7.93 14.88
N LYS A 130 -0.37 -7.67 14.26
CA LYS A 130 0.93 -7.45 14.93
C LYS A 130 1.31 -8.53 15.97
N SER A 131 0.66 -9.70 15.92
CA SER A 131 0.84 -10.79 16.87
C SER A 131 1.71 -11.89 16.26
N SER A 132 2.52 -12.54 17.09
CA SER A 132 3.47 -13.58 16.71
C SER A 132 2.86 -14.65 15.78
N VAL A 133 3.54 -14.94 14.68
CA VAL A 133 3.11 -15.69 13.48
C VAL A 133 2.93 -17.21 13.72
N ILE A 134 2.75 -17.66 14.95
CA ILE A 134 3.03 -19.06 15.34
C ILE A 134 1.81 -20.00 15.26
N SER A 135 0.60 -19.53 14.97
CA SER A 135 -0.57 -20.44 14.89
C SER A 135 -1.46 -20.17 13.69
N ILE A 136 -0.94 -20.44 12.49
CA ILE A 136 -1.80 -20.63 11.32
C ILE A 136 -1.83 -22.13 11.05
N GLN A 137 -2.96 -22.79 11.34
CA GLN A 137 -3.24 -24.13 10.82
C GLN A 137 -3.41 -24.01 9.30
N VAL A 138 -2.33 -24.30 8.57
CA VAL A 138 -2.29 -24.28 7.10
C VAL A 138 -2.29 -25.73 6.59
N SER A 139 -2.98 -25.96 5.47
CA SER A 139 -2.91 -27.20 4.69
C SER A 139 -1.46 -27.67 4.50
N GLU A 140 -1.19 -28.96 4.68
CA GLU A 140 0.17 -29.53 4.68
C GLU A 140 0.96 -29.18 3.40
N ASP A 141 0.27 -29.07 2.26
CA ASP A 141 0.89 -28.78 0.96
C ASP A 141 1.55 -27.39 0.85
N VAL A 142 1.09 -26.42 1.65
CA VAL A 142 1.55 -25.02 1.56
C VAL A 142 2.53 -24.66 2.69
N GLN A 143 2.64 -25.52 3.72
CA GLN A 143 3.57 -25.34 4.83
C GLN A 143 5.03 -25.15 4.38
N PRO A 144 5.58 -25.90 3.39
CA PRO A 144 6.98 -25.75 3.01
C PRO A 144 7.29 -24.36 2.47
N LEU A 145 6.38 -23.80 1.65
CA LEU A 145 6.54 -22.46 1.09
C LEU A 145 6.47 -21.38 2.18
N ILE A 146 5.52 -21.52 3.11
CA ILE A 146 5.37 -20.59 4.24
C ILE A 146 6.62 -20.63 5.13
N LYS A 147 7.11 -21.82 5.46
CA LYS A 147 8.33 -22.00 6.25
C LYS A 147 9.55 -21.38 5.55
N TYR A 148 9.65 -21.55 4.23
CA TYR A 148 10.70 -20.92 3.44
C TYR A 148 10.63 -19.39 3.54
N VAL A 149 9.46 -18.79 3.31
CA VAL A 149 9.28 -17.32 3.36
C VAL A 149 9.58 -16.77 4.76
N LEU A 150 9.08 -17.43 5.82
CA LEU A 150 9.37 -17.02 7.20
C LEU A 150 10.86 -17.09 7.51
N GLY A 151 11.55 -18.16 7.11
CA GLY A 151 13.00 -18.28 7.28
C GLY A 151 13.78 -17.17 6.57
N ARG A 152 13.35 -16.77 5.36
CA ARG A 152 13.95 -15.63 4.65
C ARG A 152 13.74 -14.30 5.37
N ILE A 153 12.60 -14.11 6.02
CA ILE A 153 12.31 -12.92 6.83
C ILE A 153 13.21 -12.89 8.07
N ASP A 154 13.37 -14.02 8.75
CA ASP A 154 14.24 -14.11 9.93
C ASP A 154 15.71 -13.86 9.60
N GLU A 155 16.21 -14.41 8.49
CA GLU A 155 17.56 -14.12 7.98
C GLU A 155 17.76 -12.62 7.70
N PHE A 156 16.76 -11.97 7.09
CA PHE A 156 16.80 -10.55 6.79
C PHE A 156 16.81 -9.70 8.06
N ASN A 157 15.98 -10.03 9.05
CA ASN A 157 15.96 -9.36 10.35
C ASN A 157 17.29 -9.51 11.08
N ALA A 158 17.90 -10.69 11.05
CA ALA A 158 19.22 -10.91 11.64
C ALA A 158 20.31 -10.05 10.96
N ALA A 159 20.25 -9.93 9.64
CA ALA A 159 21.16 -9.06 8.89
C ALA A 159 20.96 -7.57 9.23
N LEU A 160 19.72 -7.12 9.41
CA LEU A 160 19.40 -5.75 9.84
C LEU A 160 19.99 -5.43 11.22
N VAL A 161 19.79 -6.31 12.20
CA VAL A 161 20.37 -6.15 13.54
C VAL A 161 21.90 -6.12 13.49
N GLY A 162 22.51 -6.96 12.65
CA GLY A 162 23.96 -6.93 12.42
C GLY A 162 24.44 -5.61 11.81
N LEU A 163 23.68 -5.03 10.89
CA LEU A 163 23.98 -3.75 10.28
C LEU A 163 23.84 -2.59 11.27
N GLU A 164 22.77 -2.57 12.08
CA GLU A 164 22.57 -1.59 13.14
C GLU A 164 23.76 -1.57 14.10
N LYS A 165 24.23 -2.74 14.53
CA LYS A 165 25.41 -2.86 15.38
C LYS A 165 26.65 -2.25 14.74
N LYS A 166 26.90 -2.53 13.46
CA LYS A 166 28.05 -1.95 12.73
C LYS A 166 27.96 -0.44 12.59
N VAL A 167 26.75 0.08 12.39
CA VAL A 167 26.51 1.53 12.37
C VAL A 167 26.83 2.16 13.73
N ASP A 168 26.47 1.50 14.83
CA ASP A 168 26.79 2.00 16.17
C ASP A 168 28.29 1.94 16.48
N GLU A 169 28.99 0.88 16.04
CA GLU A 169 30.45 0.80 16.06
C GLU A 169 31.09 1.95 15.27
N MET A 170 30.60 2.25 14.07
CA MET A 170 31.07 3.39 13.28
C MET A 170 30.85 4.74 13.97
N LYS A 171 29.70 4.95 14.62
CA LYS A 171 29.44 6.17 15.40
C LYS A 171 30.42 6.30 16.56
N GLN A 172 30.78 5.19 17.20
CA GLN A 172 31.77 5.19 18.28
C GLN A 172 33.16 5.59 17.78
N ILE A 173 33.62 4.97 16.69
CA ILE A 173 34.91 5.30 16.06
C ILE A 173 34.94 6.78 15.65
N ALA A 174 33.83 7.31 15.10
CA ALA A 174 33.74 8.72 14.72
C ALA A 174 33.90 9.66 15.93
N ARG A 175 33.33 9.31 17.08
CA ARG A 175 33.49 10.09 18.33
C ARG A 175 34.94 10.07 18.82
N GLU A 176 35.56 8.89 18.83
CA GLU A 176 36.97 8.73 19.24
C GLU A 176 37.91 9.55 18.35
N LEU A 177 37.70 9.51 17.04
CA LEU A 177 38.49 10.30 16.08
C LEU A 177 38.30 11.81 16.26
N GLN A 178 37.07 12.26 16.58
CA GLN A 178 36.81 13.66 16.92
C GLN A 178 37.54 14.08 18.20
N GLU A 179 37.51 13.26 19.24
CA GLU A 179 38.20 13.52 20.50
C GLU A 179 39.73 13.58 20.31
N GLU A 180 40.29 12.62 19.56
CA GLU A 180 41.72 12.61 19.26
C GLU A 180 42.15 13.83 18.44
N SER A 181 41.34 14.23 17.46
CA SER A 181 41.56 15.47 16.69
C SER A 181 41.57 16.72 17.58
N LEU A 182 40.60 16.84 18.51
CA LEU A 182 40.57 17.94 19.47
C LEU A 182 41.79 17.94 20.40
N LYS A 183 42.25 16.76 20.84
CA LYS A 183 43.43 16.62 21.70
C LYS A 183 44.73 17.00 20.96
N ILE A 184 44.85 16.65 19.68
CA ILE A 184 45.97 17.06 18.83
C ILE A 184 45.96 18.59 18.63
N LEU A 185 44.79 19.19 18.41
CA LEU A 185 44.67 20.65 18.30
C LEU A 185 45.02 21.37 19.62
N ALA A 186 44.55 20.86 20.76
CA ALA A 186 44.84 21.42 22.07
C ALA A 186 46.32 21.32 22.45
N SER A 187 46.96 20.17 22.20
CA SER A 187 48.39 19.99 22.43
C SER A 187 49.24 20.87 21.51
N LYS A 188 48.81 21.08 20.26
CA LYS A 188 49.44 22.03 19.33
C LYS A 188 49.32 23.49 19.80
N ALA A 189 48.18 23.88 20.35
CA ALA A 189 47.97 25.23 20.90
C ALA A 189 48.82 25.48 22.16
N LEU A 190 48.92 24.50 23.06
CA LEU A 190 49.81 24.55 24.24
C LEU A 190 51.28 24.69 23.83
N ALA A 191 51.74 23.93 22.84
CA ALA A 191 53.10 24.02 22.31
C ALA A 191 53.41 25.37 21.63
N GLN A 192 52.40 26.08 21.11
CA GLN A 192 52.54 27.45 20.60
C GLN A 192 52.60 28.49 21.74
N SER A 193 51.79 28.34 22.80
CA SER A 193 51.83 29.25 23.96
C SER A 193 53.18 29.21 24.71
N MET A 194 53.79 28.03 24.87
CA MET A 194 55.12 27.90 25.50
C MET A 194 56.26 28.47 24.65
N LYS A 195 56.06 28.57 23.32
CA LYS A 195 57.02 29.24 22.43
C LYS A 195 56.97 30.76 22.56
N ASP A 196 55.81 31.34 22.85
CA ASP A 196 55.66 32.79 23.01
C ASP A 196 56.04 33.30 24.41
N GLU A 197 55.85 32.52 25.48
CA GLU A 197 56.37 32.86 26.82
C GLU A 197 57.91 32.86 26.84
N SER A 198 58.57 31.89 26.19
CA SER A 198 60.04 31.81 26.12
C SER A 198 60.72 32.94 25.33
N LYS A 199 59.95 33.68 24.50
CA LYS A 199 60.44 34.87 23.77
C LYS A 199 60.29 36.16 24.57
N THR A 200 59.40 36.20 25.55
CA THR A 200 59.09 37.41 26.31
C THR A 200 60.03 37.61 27.50
N GLU A 201 60.53 36.53 28.11
CA GLU A 201 61.47 36.61 29.25
C GLU A 201 62.92 36.96 28.86
N LYS A 202 63.33 36.78 27.60
CA LYS A 202 64.72 37.07 27.15
C LYS A 202 64.96 38.51 26.67
N LYS A 203 63.99 39.43 26.85
CA LYS A 203 64.05 40.80 26.27
C LYS A 203 63.86 41.96 27.24
N GLN A 204 64.02 41.77 28.55
CA GLN A 204 64.15 42.88 29.49
C GLN A 204 65.44 42.74 30.33
N LEU A 205 66.10 43.89 30.50
CA LEU A 205 67.29 44.18 31.31
C LEU A 205 68.63 44.20 30.55
N SER A 206 68.87 45.31 29.86
CA SER A 206 70.16 46.02 29.90
C SER A 206 69.95 47.47 29.42
N LEU A 207 69.69 48.38 30.35
CA LEU A 207 69.79 49.83 30.13
C LEU A 207 71.01 50.34 30.89
N SER A 208 72.17 50.30 30.24
CA SER A 208 73.34 51.06 30.67
C SER A 208 74.10 51.54 29.44
N ASN A 209 74.33 52.84 29.38
CA ASN A 209 75.15 53.58 28.43
C ASN A 209 74.40 54.11 27.20
N PHE A 210 73.85 55.31 27.30
CA PHE A 210 74.24 56.34 26.35
C PHE A 210 74.13 57.74 26.97
N LYS A 211 75.26 58.44 26.91
CA LYS A 211 75.56 59.76 27.47
C LYS A 211 74.96 60.83 26.56
N VAL A 212 74.25 61.79 27.16
CA VAL A 212 73.78 63.02 26.50
C VAL A 212 74.97 63.97 26.36
N GLU A 213 75.19 64.49 25.16
CA GLU A 213 75.51 65.91 24.99
C GLU A 213 75.17 66.38 23.57
N GLU A 214 74.22 67.31 23.55
CA GLU A 214 73.79 68.11 22.41
C GLU A 214 74.94 68.94 21.84
N LYS A 215 74.93 69.12 20.52
CA LYS A 215 75.11 70.45 19.90
C LYS A 215 74.48 70.41 18.51
N VAL A 216 73.37 71.14 18.34
CA VAL A 216 73.31 72.54 17.88
C VAL A 216 73.55 72.63 16.38
N GLY A 217 72.52 73.11 15.69
CA GLY A 217 72.71 74.15 14.68
C GLY A 217 72.17 73.83 13.29
N GLY A 218 71.37 74.77 12.77
CA GLY A 218 71.15 74.98 11.34
C GLY A 218 69.99 74.17 10.80
N ASN A 219 68.76 74.67 10.71
CA ASN A 219 68.28 75.87 10.01
C ASN A 219 68.39 75.79 8.47
N SER A 220 67.37 76.36 7.82
CA SER A 220 67.10 76.54 6.38
C SER A 220 66.49 75.30 5.68
N HIS A 221 65.18 75.19 5.40
CA HIS A 221 64.24 76.18 4.84
C HIS A 221 64.90 76.94 3.67
N VAL A 222 64.42 77.01 2.45
CA VAL A 222 63.12 76.76 1.83
C VAL A 222 63.34 77.16 0.34
N ASN A 223 62.28 77.31 -0.44
CA ASN A 223 62.21 78.02 -1.74
C ASN A 223 62.58 77.23 -3.00
N ASP A 224 62.00 77.46 -4.19
CA ASP A 224 61.03 78.48 -4.70
C ASP A 224 60.76 79.77 -3.92
#